data_AF-A0A9W8FJQ9-F1
#
_entry.id   AF-A0A9W8FJQ9-F1
#
_cell.length_a   1.000
_cell.length_b   1.000
_cell.length_c   1.000
_cell.angle_alpha   90.00
_cell.angle_beta   90.00
_cell.angle_gamma   90.00
#
_symmetry.space_group_name_H-M   'P 1'
#
loop_
_entity.id
_entity.type
_entity.pdbx_description
1 polymer ?
#
loop_
_entity_poly.entity_id
_entity_poly.type
_entity_poly.pdbx_seq_one_letter_code
_entity_poly.pdbx_strand_id
1 'polypeptide(L)'
;MELFDYADLRLGTAASSTCPCTTNYEISNLLKKRSHTAGDQQLPLLLGMQHLGGSSGGFMAESFVRPPVDIVFTLPYQVSLASIVINPCIRRGHAKVANVFTMGVNRDRWEFAGKLVWESNAEGMHQQQQRYGLHNGDVTPEMLSQAMKTADRNHCSRSTRWSVMRAPSANALHFIKQIKITIVAMHEVHAVGVGGIEIWAQPSQRLPGDQKVRAWMEAYQAIAQPVADASGQPLPHIMARHGTSSISAFDCPQEFIDTITQNIMTDPVVLPSGARCDRSTIARHLDSHRTDPFTGLPLDQSQIEPDLALKLRIQSWVDNSYKK
;
A
#
# COMPACT_ATOMS: atom_id res chain seq x y z
N MET A 1 5.93 2.98 21.78
CA MET A 1 6.49 2.76 20.43
C MET A 1 5.33 2.66 19.47
N GLU A 2 5.35 3.42 18.39
CA GLU A 2 4.21 3.53 17.47
C GLU A 2 4.44 2.67 16.22
N LEU A 3 3.37 2.02 15.76
CA LEU A 3 3.39 1.16 14.58
C LEU A 3 2.63 1.84 13.44
N PHE A 4 3.19 1.74 12.24
CA PHE A 4 2.60 2.27 11.02
C PHE A 4 2.38 1.13 10.02
N ASP A 5 1.31 1.24 9.25
CA ASP A 5 1.04 0.35 8.13
C ASP A 5 1.77 0.84 6.88
N TYR A 6 2.96 0.31 6.62
CA TYR A 6 3.78 0.58 5.44
C TYR A 6 3.17 0.08 4.13
N ALA A 7 2.02 -0.61 4.15
CA ALA A 7 1.20 -0.80 2.96
C ALA A 7 0.46 0.48 2.55
N ASP A 8 0.50 1.54 3.36
CA ASP A 8 0.03 2.86 2.94
C ASP A 8 0.96 3.48 1.89
N LEU A 9 0.46 3.59 0.64
CA LEU A 9 1.18 4.26 -0.45
C LEU A 9 1.55 5.71 -0.14
N ARG A 10 0.84 6.35 0.79
CA ARG A 10 1.13 7.69 1.30
C ARG A 10 2.42 7.74 2.11
N LEU A 11 2.82 6.60 2.67
CA LEU A 11 4.12 6.46 3.33
C LEU A 11 5.28 6.32 2.31
N GLY A 12 5.02 6.36 1.01
CA GLY A 12 6.10 6.31 0.01
C GLY A 12 6.71 4.91 -0.17
N THR A 13 6.06 3.87 0.34
CA THR A 13 6.41 2.48 -0.01
C THR A 13 6.15 2.26 -1.51
N ALA A 14 7.17 1.82 -2.23
CA ALA A 14 7.04 1.37 -3.60
C ALA A 14 6.72 -0.14 -3.63
N ALA A 15 5.91 -0.59 -4.58
CA ALA A 15 5.54 -1.99 -4.72
C ALA A 15 5.64 -2.44 -6.18
N SER A 16 6.16 -3.64 -6.41
CA SER A 16 6.39 -4.21 -7.75
C SER A 16 6.12 -5.72 -7.75
N SER A 17 5.84 -6.27 -8.94
CA SER A 17 5.53 -7.69 -9.17
C SER A 17 6.48 -8.19 -10.23
N THR A 18 6.89 -9.46 -10.13
CA THR A 18 7.72 -10.10 -11.16
C THR A 18 6.93 -10.51 -12.40
N CYS A 19 5.61 -10.33 -12.42
CA CYS A 19 4.75 -10.74 -13.52
C CYS A 19 3.72 -9.66 -13.92
N PRO A 20 3.23 -9.69 -15.17
CA PRO A 20 2.10 -8.86 -15.59
C PRO A 20 0.85 -9.20 -14.76
N CYS A 21 -0.01 -8.19 -14.60
CA CYS A 21 -1.24 -8.29 -13.83
C CYS A 21 -2.46 -8.12 -14.74
N THR A 22 -3.56 -8.75 -14.32
CA THR A 22 -4.85 -8.60 -14.99
C THR A 22 -5.37 -7.17 -14.78
N THR A 23 -5.99 -6.58 -15.80
CA THR A 23 -6.62 -5.26 -15.73
C THR A 23 -7.53 -5.12 -14.50
N ASN A 24 -7.40 -4.02 -13.76
CA ASN A 24 -8.10 -3.72 -12.50
C ASN A 24 -7.64 -4.54 -11.28
N TYR A 25 -6.55 -5.30 -11.40
CA TYR A 25 -5.92 -6.06 -10.31
C TYR A 25 -4.43 -5.74 -10.21
N GLU A 26 -4.10 -4.47 -10.39
CA GLU A 26 -2.74 -3.97 -10.25
C GLU A 26 -2.28 -3.99 -8.79
N ILE A 27 -0.97 -3.95 -8.59
CA ILE A 27 -0.35 -3.98 -7.24
C ILE A 27 -0.85 -2.83 -6.37
N SER A 28 -1.09 -1.65 -6.96
CA SER A 28 -1.62 -0.52 -6.21
C SER A 28 -2.98 -0.82 -5.56
N ASN A 29 -3.75 -1.78 -6.11
CA ASN A 29 -5.05 -2.18 -5.58
C ASN A 29 -4.93 -3.10 -4.36
N LEU A 30 -3.74 -3.62 -4.04
CA LEU A 30 -3.47 -4.25 -2.73
C LEU A 30 -3.46 -3.25 -1.59
N LEU A 31 -3.23 -1.97 -1.93
CA LEU A 31 -2.87 -0.91 -1.00
C LEU A 31 -3.97 0.18 -0.90
N LYS A 32 -4.98 0.14 -1.78
CA LYS A 32 -6.11 1.10 -1.85
C LYS A 32 -7.28 0.70 -0.94
N LYS A 33 -7.79 1.63 -0.12
CA LYS A 33 -8.96 1.44 0.78
C LYS A 33 -10.17 0.83 0.03
N ARG A 34 -10.78 -0.24 0.55
CA ARG A 34 -12.11 -0.68 0.06
C ARG A 34 -13.17 0.26 0.64
N SER A 35 -13.83 1.03 -0.22
CA SER A 35 -15.09 1.69 0.16
C SER A 35 -16.16 0.62 0.31
N HIS A 36 -16.52 0.27 1.54
CA HIS A 36 -17.72 -0.53 1.79
C HIS A 36 -18.95 0.32 1.45
N THR A 37 -19.49 0.18 0.24
CA THR A 37 -20.90 0.50 0.01
C THR A 37 -21.73 -0.66 0.54
N ALA A 38 -22.57 -0.39 1.53
CA ALA A 38 -23.56 -1.33 2.03
C ALA A 38 -24.61 -1.61 0.92
N GLY A 39 -24.37 -2.64 0.10
CA GLY A 39 -25.25 -2.96 -1.03
C GLY A 39 -25.08 -4.35 -1.64
N ASP A 40 -24.26 -5.24 -1.06
CA ASP A 40 -24.13 -6.63 -1.52
C ASP A 40 -25.21 -7.54 -0.90
N GLN A 41 -26.48 -7.15 -1.04
CA GLN A 41 -27.60 -8.08 -0.85
C GLN A 41 -28.33 -8.32 -2.18
N GLN A 42 -28.10 -9.52 -2.71
CA GLN A 42 -28.93 -10.31 -3.63
C GLN A 42 -29.92 -9.56 -4.54
N LEU A 43 -29.64 -9.55 -5.85
CA LEU A 43 -30.65 -9.39 -6.90
C LEU A 43 -30.72 -10.67 -7.76
N PRO A 44 -31.92 -11.13 -8.17
CA PRO A 44 -32.10 -12.42 -8.83
C PRO A 44 -31.65 -12.39 -10.30
N LEU A 45 -31.17 -13.55 -10.76
CA LEU A 45 -30.75 -13.84 -12.13
C LEU A 45 -31.90 -13.68 -13.14
N LEU A 46 -31.87 -12.63 -13.97
CA LEU A 46 -32.58 -12.62 -15.25
C LEU A 46 -31.80 -11.82 -16.31
N LEU A 47 -31.62 -12.47 -17.46
CA LEU A 47 -31.24 -11.93 -18.77
C LEU A 47 -29.86 -11.23 -18.91
N GLY A 48 -28.86 -12.06 -19.22
CA GLY A 48 -28.11 -11.90 -20.49
C GLY A 48 -27.46 -10.55 -20.80
N MET A 49 -26.86 -9.85 -19.84
CA MET A 49 -25.86 -8.80 -20.10
C MET A 49 -24.73 -8.91 -19.06
N GLN A 50 -23.49 -9.05 -19.53
CA GLN A 50 -22.28 -9.10 -18.70
C GLN A 50 -22.04 -7.73 -18.05
N HIS A 51 -22.71 -7.46 -16.94
CA HIS A 51 -22.42 -6.28 -16.13
C HIS A 51 -21.21 -6.53 -15.23
N LEU A 52 -20.16 -5.76 -15.51
CA LEU A 52 -18.98 -5.50 -14.70
C LEU A 52 -19.39 -5.00 -13.30
N GLY A 53 -19.70 -5.91 -12.38
CA GLY A 53 -19.82 -5.63 -10.95
C GLY A 53 -18.42 -5.42 -10.35
N GLY A 54 -17.94 -4.18 -10.40
CA GLY A 54 -16.60 -3.81 -9.96
C GLY A 54 -16.42 -3.89 -8.46
N SER A 55 -15.75 -4.93 -7.98
CA SER A 55 -14.98 -4.89 -6.74
C SER A 55 -13.49 -5.01 -7.10
N SER A 56 -12.86 -3.86 -7.32
CA SER A 56 -11.47 -3.66 -7.77
C SER A 56 -10.46 -3.75 -6.63
N GLY A 57 -10.59 -4.77 -5.76
CA GLY A 57 -9.70 -4.97 -4.62
C GLY A 57 -8.70 -6.10 -4.83
N GLY A 58 -7.41 -5.83 -4.65
CA GLY A 58 -6.34 -6.84 -4.62
C GLY A 58 -5.50 -6.93 -5.90
N PHE A 59 -4.57 -7.89 -5.90
CA PHE A 59 -3.66 -8.18 -7.02
C PHE A 59 -3.97 -9.54 -7.63
N MET A 60 -3.86 -9.63 -8.95
CA MET A 60 -4.03 -10.87 -9.69
C MET A 60 -3.11 -10.86 -10.91
N ALA A 61 -2.28 -11.89 -11.01
CA ALA A 61 -1.44 -12.13 -12.17
C ALA A 61 -2.29 -12.50 -13.40
N GLU A 62 -1.72 -12.31 -14.58
CA GLU A 62 -2.34 -12.79 -15.82
C GLU A 62 -2.58 -14.30 -15.81
N SER A 63 -3.61 -14.75 -16.56
CA SER A 63 -4.11 -16.13 -16.50
C SER A 63 -3.08 -17.22 -16.88
N PHE A 64 -2.08 -16.85 -17.69
CA PHE A 64 -0.99 -17.72 -18.11
C PHE A 64 0.15 -17.81 -17.07
N VAL A 65 0.18 -16.90 -16.09
CA VAL A 65 1.19 -16.91 -15.02
C VAL A 65 0.88 -18.07 -14.06
N ARG A 66 1.93 -18.79 -13.68
CA ARG A 66 1.86 -19.89 -12.72
C ARG A 66 2.69 -19.53 -11.49
N PRO A 67 2.33 -20.03 -10.29
CA PRO A 67 3.18 -19.87 -9.12
C PRO A 67 4.60 -20.43 -9.37
N PRO A 68 5.65 -19.86 -8.75
CA PRO A 68 5.60 -18.79 -7.76
C PRO A 68 5.45 -17.38 -8.38
N VAL A 69 4.76 -16.48 -7.68
CA VAL A 69 4.69 -15.04 -8.03
C VAL A 69 5.22 -14.20 -6.88
N ASP A 70 6.19 -13.33 -7.18
CA ASP A 70 6.82 -12.44 -6.20
C ASP A 70 6.20 -11.04 -6.26
N ILE A 71 5.82 -10.54 -5.08
CA ILE A 71 5.42 -9.15 -4.84
C ILE A 71 6.45 -8.53 -3.91
N VAL A 72 7.13 -7.48 -4.38
CA VAL A 72 8.24 -6.83 -3.66
C VAL A 72 7.84 -5.43 -3.24
N PHE A 73 7.94 -5.17 -1.94
CA PHE A 73 7.76 -3.86 -1.32
C PHE A 73 9.12 -3.26 -1.00
N THR A 74 9.36 -2.03 -1.43
CA THR A 74 10.55 -1.23 -1.12
C THR A 74 10.13 -0.10 -0.20
N LEU A 75 10.63 -0.14 1.03
CA LEU A 75 10.23 0.76 2.10
C LEU A 75 10.98 2.10 1.97
N PRO A 76 10.35 3.23 2.33
CA PRO A 76 10.97 4.56 2.25
C PRO A 76 12.21 4.66 3.15
N TYR A 77 12.16 4.02 4.32
CA TYR A 77 13.21 4.00 5.33
C TYR A 77 13.35 2.60 5.93
N GLN A 78 14.42 2.36 6.67
CA GLN A 78 14.64 1.07 7.33
C GLN A 78 13.69 0.91 8.51
N VAL A 79 13.02 -0.24 8.57
CA VAL A 79 12.02 -0.51 9.61
C VAL A 79 12.41 -1.72 10.46
N SER A 80 11.76 -1.84 11.60
CA SER A 80 11.66 -3.07 12.37
C SER A 80 10.23 -3.59 12.21
N LEU A 81 10.09 -4.71 11.52
CA LEU A 81 8.80 -5.33 11.22
C LEU A 81 8.13 -5.82 12.51
N ALA A 82 6.84 -5.52 12.64
CA ALA A 82 6.00 -5.99 13.73
C ALA A 82 5.04 -7.08 13.25
N SER A 83 4.36 -6.86 12.13
CA SER A 83 3.48 -7.86 11.53
C SER A 83 3.29 -7.67 10.03
N ILE A 84 3.05 -8.75 9.31
CA ILE A 84 2.48 -8.73 7.95
C ILE A 84 1.17 -9.50 8.01
N VAL A 85 0.11 -8.91 7.47
CA VAL A 85 -1.19 -9.54 7.36
C VAL A 85 -1.57 -9.64 5.89
N ILE A 86 -2.03 -10.80 5.46
CA ILE A 86 -2.46 -11.04 4.09
C ILE A 86 -3.93 -11.44 4.11
N ASN A 87 -4.72 -10.79 3.28
CA ASN A 87 -6.03 -11.29 2.87
C ASN A 87 -5.81 -12.24 1.68
N PRO A 88 -5.93 -13.57 1.88
CA PRO A 88 -5.65 -14.51 0.81
C PRO A 88 -6.74 -14.57 -0.25
N CYS A 89 -7.95 -14.14 0.07
CA CYS A 89 -9.12 -14.31 -0.77
C CYS A 89 -9.13 -13.30 -1.92
N ILE A 90 -9.21 -13.80 -3.14
CA ILE A 90 -9.31 -13.00 -4.37
C ILE A 90 -10.37 -13.63 -5.29
N ARG A 91 -11.41 -12.86 -5.64
CA ARG A 91 -12.58 -13.36 -6.37
C ARG A 91 -13.16 -14.63 -5.73
N ARG A 92 -13.05 -15.78 -6.41
CA ARG A 92 -13.54 -17.10 -5.99
C ARG A 92 -12.43 -18.03 -5.49
N GLY A 93 -11.18 -17.55 -5.45
CA GLY A 93 -10.04 -18.36 -5.03
C GLY A 93 -9.32 -17.73 -3.85
N HIS A 94 -8.31 -18.46 -3.35
CA HIS A 94 -7.47 -17.93 -2.29
C HIS A 94 -6.04 -18.43 -2.41
N ALA A 95 -5.09 -17.58 -2.00
CA ALA A 95 -3.69 -17.97 -1.84
C ALA A 95 -3.57 -18.97 -0.69
N LYS A 96 -3.27 -20.22 -1.04
CA LYS A 96 -3.10 -21.33 -0.09
C LYS A 96 -1.80 -21.22 0.68
N VAL A 97 -0.72 -20.80 0.02
CA VAL A 97 0.60 -20.67 0.64
C VAL A 97 1.29 -19.42 0.11
N ALA A 98 1.83 -18.62 1.03
CA ALA A 98 2.69 -17.48 0.71
C ALA A 98 3.95 -17.52 1.59
N ASN A 99 5.12 -17.29 1.00
CA ASN A 99 6.37 -17.15 1.74
C ASN A 99 6.73 -15.67 1.87
N VAL A 100 7.23 -15.28 3.03
CA VAL A 100 7.71 -13.93 3.30
C VAL A 100 9.22 -13.96 3.40
N PHE A 101 9.86 -13.04 2.70
CA PHE A 101 11.29 -12.78 2.79
C PHE A 101 11.55 -11.30 3.08
N THR A 102 12.65 -11.02 3.75
CA THR A 102 13.09 -9.66 4.06
C THR A 102 14.51 -9.44 3.56
N MET A 103 14.86 -8.19 3.28
CA MET A 103 16.22 -7.80 2.90
C MET A 103 16.59 -6.48 3.58
N GLY A 104 17.76 -6.47 4.22
CA GLY A 104 18.34 -5.27 4.85
C GLY A 104 19.20 -4.48 3.86
N VAL A 105 19.63 -3.28 4.27
CA VAL A 105 20.42 -2.36 3.41
C VAL A 105 21.77 -2.92 3.01
N ASN A 106 22.43 -3.61 3.94
CA ASN A 106 23.78 -4.17 3.75
C ASN A 106 23.73 -5.67 3.44
N ARG A 107 22.60 -6.17 2.93
CA ARG A 107 22.43 -7.59 2.60
C ARG A 107 22.06 -7.71 1.13
N ASP A 108 22.84 -8.47 0.39
CA ASP A 108 22.58 -8.77 -1.02
C ASP A 108 21.73 -10.04 -1.20
N ARG A 109 21.09 -10.52 -0.13
CA ARG A 109 20.34 -11.77 -0.15
C ARG A 109 19.04 -11.65 0.65
N TRP A 110 17.99 -12.22 0.06
CA TRP A 110 16.71 -12.45 0.72
C TRP A 110 16.85 -13.44 1.88
N GLU A 111 16.33 -13.05 3.04
CA GLU A 111 16.23 -13.93 4.20
C GLU A 111 14.80 -14.39 4.39
N PHE A 112 14.62 -15.67 4.67
CA PHE A 112 13.31 -16.23 4.93
C PHE A 112 12.78 -15.75 6.29
N ALA A 113 11.65 -15.06 6.26
CA ALA A 113 11.01 -14.48 7.43
C ALA A 113 9.80 -15.31 7.89
N GLY A 114 9.16 -16.07 7.02
CA GLY A 114 8.08 -16.98 7.42
C GLY A 114 7.32 -17.60 6.25
N LYS A 115 6.56 -18.65 6.54
CA LYS A 115 5.65 -19.32 5.59
C LYS A 115 4.23 -19.22 6.12
N LEU A 116 3.37 -18.62 5.33
CA LEU A 116 1.98 -18.41 5.65
C LEU A 116 1.17 -19.47 4.91
N VAL A 117 0.40 -20.26 5.65
CA VAL A 117 -0.42 -21.33 5.11
C VAL A 117 -1.86 -21.06 5.48
N TRP A 118 -2.73 -21.12 4.49
CA TRP A 118 -4.17 -21.15 4.71
C TRP A 118 -4.56 -22.56 5.15
N GLU A 119 -5.21 -22.65 6.31
CA GLU A 119 -5.74 -23.90 6.84
C GLU A 119 -7.27 -23.88 6.74
N SER A 120 -7.86 -24.91 6.13
CA SER A 120 -9.30 -25.11 6.21
C SER A 120 -9.62 -25.59 7.61
N ASN A 121 -10.16 -24.73 8.48
CA ASN A 121 -10.72 -25.23 9.73
C ASN A 121 -11.84 -26.22 9.39
N ALA A 122 -11.65 -27.48 9.79
CA ALA A 122 -12.70 -28.48 9.78
C ALA A 122 -13.82 -28.02 10.73
N GLU A 123 -15.02 -27.93 10.16
CA GLU A 123 -16.31 -27.84 10.85
C GLU A 123 -16.56 -26.60 11.73
N GLY A 124 -17.40 -25.70 11.21
CA GLY A 124 -18.23 -24.84 12.06
C GLY A 124 -17.69 -23.46 12.41
N MET A 125 -17.27 -22.64 11.42
CA MET A 125 -17.28 -21.17 11.53
C MET A 125 -16.96 -20.54 10.16
N HIS A 126 -17.59 -19.40 9.84
CA HIS A 126 -17.58 -18.76 8.51
C HIS A 126 -16.19 -18.73 7.81
N GLN A 127 -16.07 -19.52 6.73
CA GLN A 127 -14.86 -19.65 5.88
C GLN A 127 -14.35 -18.31 5.31
N GLN A 128 -15.19 -17.27 5.27
CA GLN A 128 -14.91 -15.98 4.61
C GLN A 128 -13.98 -15.04 5.40
N GLN A 129 -13.55 -15.41 6.61
CA GLN A 129 -12.80 -14.50 7.47
C GLN A 129 -11.33 -14.89 7.67
N GLN A 130 -10.87 -16.08 7.29
CA GLN A 130 -9.49 -16.49 7.61
C GLN A 130 -8.42 -15.65 6.89
N ARG A 131 -7.66 -14.88 7.69
CA ARG A 131 -6.47 -14.12 7.30
C ARG A 131 -5.28 -14.78 7.99
N TYR A 132 -4.14 -14.84 7.32
CA TYR A 132 -2.91 -15.35 7.90
C TYR A 132 -1.87 -14.24 7.95
N GLY A 133 -0.96 -14.32 8.91
CA GLY A 133 0.04 -13.30 9.11
C GLY A 133 1.33 -13.82 9.71
N LEU A 134 2.34 -12.96 9.71
CA LEU A 134 3.64 -13.16 10.33
C LEU A 134 3.79 -12.10 11.40
N HIS A 135 4.06 -12.46 12.66
CA HIS A 135 4.35 -11.45 13.69
C HIS A 135 5.77 -11.59 14.24
N ASN A 136 6.31 -10.44 14.66
CA ASN A 136 7.50 -10.37 15.47
C ASN A 136 7.14 -10.76 16.92
N GLY A 137 7.85 -11.73 17.50
CA GLY A 137 7.60 -12.17 18.88
C GLY A 137 7.96 -11.13 19.93
N ASP A 138 8.76 -10.13 19.57
CA ASP A 138 9.24 -9.09 20.49
C ASP A 138 8.25 -7.90 20.58
N VAL A 139 7.19 -7.91 19.77
CA VAL A 139 6.12 -6.90 19.80
C VAL A 139 4.92 -7.47 20.55
N THR A 140 4.42 -6.73 21.55
CA THR A 140 3.30 -7.22 22.34
C THR A 140 1.99 -7.24 21.52
N PRO A 141 1.13 -8.25 21.72
CA PRO A 141 -0.16 -8.33 21.03
C PRO A 141 -1.04 -7.09 21.26
N GLU A 142 -0.97 -6.48 22.44
CA GLU A 142 -1.74 -5.28 22.78
C GLU A 142 -1.33 -4.09 21.91
N MET A 143 -0.02 -3.89 21.70
CA MET A 143 0.49 -2.81 20.85
C MET A 143 0.04 -2.98 19.40
N LEU A 144 0.12 -4.21 18.88
CA LEU A 144 -0.32 -4.52 17.53
C LEU A 144 -1.83 -4.35 17.38
N SER A 145 -2.61 -4.82 18.35
CA SER A 145 -4.06 -4.64 18.38
C SER A 145 -4.46 -3.16 18.40
N GLN A 146 -3.77 -2.35 19.20
CA GLN A 146 -4.05 -0.92 19.29
C GLN A 146 -3.75 -0.19 17.97
N ALA A 147 -2.62 -0.49 17.32
CA ALA A 147 -2.26 0.10 16.04
C ALA A 147 -3.23 -0.31 14.90
N MET A 148 -3.67 -1.57 14.89
CA MET A 148 -4.65 -2.05 13.92
C MET A 148 -6.04 -1.42 14.11
N LYS A 149 -6.42 -1.07 15.36
CA LYS A 149 -7.68 -0.38 15.64
C LYS A 149 -7.68 1.07 15.16
N THR A 150 -6.53 1.74 15.19
CA THR A 150 -6.39 3.13 14.72
C THR A 150 -6.23 3.23 13.20
N ALA A 151 -5.96 2.12 12.52
CA ALA A 151 -6.05 2.06 11.06
C ALA A 151 -7.51 2.24 10.61
N ASP A 152 -7.80 3.37 9.96
CA ASP A 152 -9.02 3.62 9.18
C ASP A 152 -9.02 2.80 7.85
N ARG A 153 -8.67 1.52 7.95
CA ARG A 153 -8.38 0.63 6.83
C ARG A 153 -9.05 -0.72 7.08
N ASN A 154 -10.22 -0.91 6.48
CA ASN A 154 -10.98 -2.16 6.54
C ASN A 154 -10.50 -3.22 5.53
N HIS A 155 -9.20 -3.29 5.23
CA HIS A 155 -8.67 -4.43 4.48
C HIS A 155 -8.66 -5.67 5.37
N CYS A 156 -8.16 -5.53 6.60
CA CYS A 156 -8.06 -6.62 7.58
C CYS A 156 -8.81 -6.43 8.92
N SER A 157 -9.71 -5.47 9.07
CA SER A 157 -10.57 -5.30 10.27
C SER A 157 -12.00 -5.78 9.96
N ARG A 158 -12.70 -6.64 10.73
CA ARG A 158 -12.83 -6.77 12.19
C ARG A 158 -12.72 -8.23 12.64
N SER A 159 -12.23 -8.44 13.87
CA SER A 159 -12.36 -9.67 14.68
C SER A 159 -12.01 -10.95 13.93
N THR A 160 -10.73 -11.31 13.85
CA THR A 160 -10.37 -12.57 13.20
C THR A 160 -9.21 -13.24 13.88
N ARG A 161 -9.40 -14.51 14.23
CA ARG A 161 -8.33 -15.34 14.80
C ARG A 161 -7.20 -15.46 13.78
N TRP A 162 -6.00 -15.26 14.29
CA TRP A 162 -4.75 -15.21 13.57
C TRP A 162 -4.13 -16.61 13.54
N SER A 163 -4.01 -17.23 12.36
CA SER A 163 -3.00 -18.28 12.16
C SER A 163 -1.67 -17.58 11.90
N VAL A 164 -1.09 -17.02 12.97
CA VAL A 164 0.15 -16.26 12.85
C VAL A 164 1.32 -17.10 13.31
N MET A 165 2.30 -17.22 12.42
CA MET A 165 3.57 -17.82 12.78
C MET A 165 4.49 -16.76 13.38
N ARG A 166 5.27 -17.16 14.39
CA ARG A 166 6.39 -16.36 14.87
C ARG A 166 7.52 -16.42 13.83
N ALA A 167 8.07 -15.27 13.47
CA ALA A 167 9.25 -15.26 12.60
C ALA A 167 10.42 -16.01 13.24
N PRO A 168 11.20 -16.78 12.46
CA PRO A 168 12.24 -17.66 12.99
C PRO A 168 13.50 -16.90 13.44
N SER A 169 13.71 -15.67 12.96
CA SER A 169 14.89 -14.86 13.29
C SER A 169 14.48 -13.41 13.54
N ALA A 170 14.67 -12.92 14.76
CA ALA A 170 14.48 -11.51 15.09
C ALA A 170 15.39 -10.61 14.22
N ASN A 171 16.61 -11.06 13.93
CA ASN A 171 17.55 -10.33 13.08
C ASN A 171 17.07 -10.11 11.65
N ALA A 172 16.22 -11.01 11.12
CA ALA A 172 15.64 -10.87 9.78
C ALA A 172 14.50 -9.83 9.75
N LEU A 173 13.99 -9.41 10.92
CA LEU A 173 12.87 -8.47 11.03
C LEU A 173 13.30 -7.04 11.33
N HIS A 174 14.58 -6.81 11.67
CA HIS A 174 15.09 -5.51 12.03
C HIS A 174 15.97 -4.89 10.94
N PHE A 175 15.88 -3.57 10.80
CA PHE A 175 16.66 -2.79 9.83
C PHE A 175 16.46 -3.25 8.39
N ILE A 176 15.21 -3.58 8.05
CA ILE A 176 14.82 -4.08 6.73
C ILE A 176 14.49 -2.90 5.80
N LYS A 177 14.86 -3.05 4.52
CA LYS A 177 14.58 -2.07 3.46
C LYS A 177 13.58 -2.59 2.43
N GLN A 178 13.55 -3.91 2.23
CA GLN A 178 12.62 -4.54 1.30
C GLN A 178 11.97 -5.78 1.91
N ILE A 179 10.74 -6.04 1.47
CA ILE A 179 9.94 -7.22 1.83
C ILE A 179 9.49 -7.87 0.54
N LYS A 180 9.63 -9.19 0.44
CA LYS A 180 9.14 -9.96 -0.70
C LYS A 180 8.15 -11.00 -0.23
N ILE A 181 6.98 -11.01 -0.85
CA ILE A 181 5.92 -11.98 -0.60
C ILE A 181 5.80 -12.84 -1.86
N THR A 182 6.09 -14.13 -1.72
CA THR A 182 6.03 -15.10 -2.81
C THR A 182 4.78 -15.96 -2.65
N ILE A 183 3.80 -15.80 -3.54
CA ILE A 183 2.62 -16.66 -3.59
C ILE A 183 3.01 -17.96 -4.29
N VAL A 184 3.02 -19.09 -3.58
CA VAL A 184 3.51 -20.38 -4.11
C VAL A 184 2.39 -21.35 -4.47
N ALA A 185 1.19 -21.18 -3.94
CA ALA A 185 0.06 -22.04 -4.24
C ALA A 185 -1.28 -21.31 -4.11
N MET A 186 -2.21 -21.60 -5.01
CA MET A 186 -3.60 -21.19 -4.96
C MET A 186 -4.49 -22.41 -4.66
N HIS A 187 -5.65 -22.17 -4.08
CA HIS A 187 -6.73 -23.16 -3.94
C HIS A 187 -7.92 -22.73 -4.81
N GLU A 188 -8.63 -23.71 -5.38
CA GLU A 188 -9.84 -23.54 -6.22
C GLU A 188 -9.70 -22.78 -7.54
N VAL A 189 -8.60 -22.05 -7.76
CA VAL A 189 -8.37 -21.27 -8.99
C VAL A 189 -6.94 -21.41 -9.51
N HIS A 190 -6.78 -21.25 -10.83
CA HIS A 190 -5.47 -21.25 -11.50
C HIS A 190 -4.81 -19.87 -11.55
N ALA A 191 -5.58 -18.79 -11.39
CA ALA A 191 -5.06 -17.42 -11.39
C ALA A 191 -4.41 -17.11 -10.03
N VAL A 192 -3.18 -16.59 -10.06
CA VAL A 192 -2.42 -16.27 -8.85
C VAL A 192 -2.76 -14.88 -8.35
N GLY A 193 -3.14 -14.72 -7.09
CA GLY A 193 -3.49 -13.41 -6.56
C GLY A 193 -3.79 -13.40 -5.07
N VAL A 194 -3.92 -12.20 -4.50
CA VAL A 194 -4.26 -11.95 -3.10
C VAL A 194 -5.14 -10.70 -2.98
N GLY A 195 -6.02 -10.67 -1.98
CA GLY A 195 -7.05 -9.66 -1.82
C GLY A 195 -6.61 -8.36 -1.15
N GLY A 196 -5.48 -8.36 -0.45
CA GLY A 196 -4.96 -7.21 0.28
C GLY A 196 -3.78 -7.59 1.18
N ILE A 197 -2.93 -6.61 1.48
CA ILE A 197 -1.73 -6.77 2.32
C ILE A 197 -1.64 -5.58 3.28
N GLU A 198 -1.27 -5.86 4.53
CA GLU A 198 -0.90 -4.85 5.53
C GLU A 198 0.51 -5.15 6.05
N ILE A 199 1.31 -4.09 6.26
CA ILE A 199 2.71 -4.19 6.67
C ILE A 199 2.92 -3.31 7.89
N TRP A 200 2.72 -3.88 9.07
CA TRP A 200 2.85 -3.19 10.34
C TRP A 200 4.30 -3.18 10.80
N ALA A 201 4.89 -1.99 10.95
CA ALA A 201 6.27 -1.86 11.39
C ALA A 201 6.50 -0.54 12.16
N GLN A 202 7.61 -0.48 12.88
CA GLN A 202 8.16 0.75 13.44
C GLN A 202 9.40 1.16 12.65
N PRO A 203 9.75 2.45 12.56
CA PRO A 203 11.07 2.86 12.09
C PRO A 203 12.17 2.14 12.88
N SER A 204 13.26 1.78 12.22
CA SER A 204 14.35 1.11 12.91
C SER A 204 15.03 2.05 13.89
N GLN A 205 15.26 1.59 15.13
CA GLN A 205 16.02 2.33 16.15
C GLN A 205 17.48 2.56 15.76
N ARG A 206 17.99 1.83 14.75
CA ARG A 206 19.34 1.97 14.21
C ARG A 206 19.48 3.10 13.19
N LEU A 207 18.36 3.72 12.79
CA LEU A 207 18.44 4.94 12.01
C LEU A 207 19.20 5.97 12.87
N PRO A 208 20.30 6.57 12.36
CA PRO A 208 20.88 7.74 13.02
C PRO A 208 19.77 8.77 13.20
N GLY A 209 19.84 9.62 14.23
CA GLY A 209 18.79 10.57 14.65
C GLY A 209 18.37 11.55 13.55
N ASP A 210 17.75 11.02 12.51
CA ASP A 210 17.47 11.67 11.26
C ASP A 210 16.18 12.42 11.49
N GLN A 211 16.34 13.70 11.77
CA GLN A 211 15.26 14.63 11.96
C GLN A 211 14.29 14.58 10.78
N LYS A 212 14.73 14.15 9.59
CA LYS A 212 13.87 13.92 8.42
C LYS A 212 12.88 12.79 8.63
N VAL A 213 13.29 11.65 9.18
CA VAL A 213 12.38 10.51 9.43
C VAL A 213 11.33 10.88 10.47
N ARG A 214 11.74 11.59 11.53
CA ARG A 214 10.82 12.10 12.57
C ARG A 214 9.84 13.13 12.02
N ALA A 215 10.35 14.18 11.37
CA ALA A 215 9.52 15.22 10.75
C ALA A 215 8.57 14.64 9.70
N TRP A 216 9.03 13.64 8.96
CA TRP A 216 8.20 12.91 8.00
C TRP A 216 7.07 12.12 8.68
N MET A 217 7.35 11.40 9.76
CA MET A 217 6.31 10.69 10.53
C MET A 217 5.29 11.65 11.14
N GLU A 218 5.76 12.76 11.71
CA GLU A 218 4.92 13.81 12.28
C GLU A 218 4.01 14.42 11.20
N ALA A 219 4.56 14.74 10.02
CA ALA A 219 3.78 15.21 8.88
C ALA A 219 2.75 14.17 8.42
N TYR A 220 3.13 12.88 8.35
CA TYR A 220 2.21 11.82 7.99
C TYR A 220 1.06 11.69 9.01
N GLN A 221 1.36 11.67 10.30
CA GLN A 221 0.33 11.60 11.35
C GLN A 221 -0.61 12.79 11.31
N ALA A 222 -0.08 14.00 11.13
CA ALA A 222 -0.88 15.22 11.02
C ALA A 222 -1.87 15.16 9.86
N ILE A 223 -1.51 14.49 8.76
CA ILE A 223 -2.34 14.37 7.55
C ILE A 223 -3.22 13.09 7.58
N ALA A 224 -2.83 12.07 8.34
CA ALA A 224 -3.59 10.83 8.49
C ALA A 224 -4.77 10.95 9.48
N GLN A 225 -4.80 12.00 10.31
CA GLN A 225 -5.94 12.35 11.15
C GLN A 225 -7.17 12.66 10.26
N PRO A 226 -8.39 12.21 10.62
CA PRO A 226 -9.60 12.70 10.00
C PRO A 226 -9.62 14.22 10.17
N VAL A 227 -9.85 14.97 9.08
CA VAL A 227 -9.95 16.43 9.16
C VAL A 227 -11.12 16.76 10.11
N ALA A 228 -10.79 17.27 11.29
CA ALA A 228 -11.75 17.73 12.28
C ALA A 228 -11.99 19.23 12.09
N ASP A 229 -13.20 19.69 12.36
CA ASP A 229 -13.51 21.11 12.36
C ASP A 229 -12.90 21.82 13.59
N ALA A 230 -13.04 23.15 13.64
CA ALA A 230 -12.54 24.00 14.73
C ALA A 230 -13.15 23.67 16.11
N SER A 231 -14.16 22.79 16.19
CA SER A 231 -14.76 22.29 17.42
C SER A 231 -14.28 20.89 17.83
N GLY A 232 -13.32 20.31 17.09
CA GLY A 232 -12.78 18.98 17.35
C GLY A 232 -13.72 17.84 16.93
N GLN A 233 -14.78 18.13 16.16
CA GLN A 233 -15.66 17.12 15.60
C GLN A 233 -15.10 16.66 14.24
N PRO A 234 -15.09 15.34 13.95
CA PRO A 234 -14.76 14.87 12.61
C PRO A 234 -15.70 15.53 11.60
N LEU A 235 -15.18 16.16 10.54
CA LEU A 235 -16.02 16.78 9.52
C LEU A 235 -17.06 15.75 9.03
N PRO A 236 -18.36 16.11 8.97
CA PRO A 236 -19.39 15.17 8.55
C PRO A 236 -19.08 14.65 7.15
N HIS A 237 -19.14 13.33 6.98
CA HIS A 237 -19.19 12.71 5.66
C HIS A 237 -20.41 13.28 4.93
N ILE A 238 -20.23 14.31 4.10
CA ILE A 238 -21.29 14.82 3.24
C ILE A 238 -21.60 13.68 2.27
N MET A 239 -22.78 13.08 2.43
CA MET A 239 -23.37 12.15 1.48
C MET A 239 -23.54 12.87 0.14
N ALA A 240 -22.54 12.78 -0.74
CA ALA A 240 -22.55 13.41 -2.05
C ALA A 240 -23.17 12.44 -3.07
N ARG A 241 -24.33 12.88 -3.58
CA ARG A 241 -25.10 12.27 -4.66
C ARG A 241 -24.31 12.35 -5.97
N HIS A 242 -24.35 11.28 -6.76
CA HIS A 242 -23.68 11.16 -8.06
C HIS A 242 -24.05 12.26 -9.07
N GLY A 243 -23.05 12.76 -9.79
CA GLY A 243 -23.20 13.47 -11.07
C GLY A 243 -21.87 13.57 -11.81
N THR A 244 -21.60 12.63 -12.73
CA THR A 244 -20.45 12.59 -13.66
C THR A 244 -19.97 13.96 -14.14
N SER A 245 -18.72 14.33 -13.81
CA SER A 245 -17.98 15.41 -14.47
C SER A 245 -16.50 15.05 -14.54
N SER A 246 -15.95 15.00 -15.76
CA SER A 246 -14.51 14.88 -16.01
C SER A 246 -13.76 16.07 -15.40
N ILE A 247 -12.81 15.81 -14.50
CA ILE A 247 -11.95 16.84 -13.91
C ILE A 247 -11.10 17.46 -15.02
N SER A 248 -11.40 18.71 -15.39
CA SER A 248 -10.58 19.46 -16.33
C SER A 248 -9.35 20.03 -15.61
N ALA A 249 -8.20 20.08 -16.28
CA ALA A 249 -6.95 20.63 -15.72
C ALA A 249 -7.06 22.10 -15.27
N PHE A 250 -8.14 22.80 -15.67
CA PHE A 250 -8.40 24.20 -15.33
C PHE A 250 -8.83 24.44 -13.87
N ASP A 251 -9.32 23.41 -13.17
CA ASP A 251 -9.77 23.52 -11.77
C ASP A 251 -8.71 23.01 -10.77
N CYS A 252 -7.54 22.60 -11.24
CA CYS A 252 -6.49 22.02 -10.41
C CYS A 252 -5.56 23.12 -9.83
N PRO A 253 -5.30 23.16 -8.52
CA PRO A 253 -4.29 24.03 -7.93
C PRO A 253 -2.94 23.88 -8.64
N GLN A 254 -2.31 25.00 -9.03
CA GLN A 254 -1.08 25.00 -9.84
C GLN A 254 0.08 24.24 -9.18
N GLU A 255 0.11 24.22 -7.84
CA GLU A 255 1.07 23.46 -7.03
C GLU A 255 0.97 21.92 -7.20
N PHE A 256 -0.14 21.41 -7.75
CA PHE A 256 -0.35 19.98 -8.01
C PHE A 256 0.08 19.56 -9.42
N ILE A 257 0.39 20.55 -10.27
CA ILE A 257 0.69 20.34 -11.68
C ILE A 257 2.21 20.26 -11.85
N ASP A 258 2.66 19.22 -12.55
CA ASP A 258 4.05 19.08 -12.98
C ASP A 258 4.36 20.18 -14.00
N THR A 259 5.37 21.00 -13.68
CA THR A 259 5.73 22.17 -14.49
C THR A 259 6.28 21.82 -15.88
N ILE A 260 6.75 20.59 -16.09
CA ILE A 260 7.29 20.11 -17.38
C ILE A 260 6.20 19.44 -18.20
N THR A 261 5.45 18.51 -17.62
CA THR A 261 4.43 17.72 -18.34
C THR A 261 3.05 18.37 -18.35
N GLN A 262 2.83 19.39 -17.51
CA GLN A 262 1.54 20.09 -17.36
C GLN A 262 0.39 19.17 -16.96
N ASN A 263 0.70 18.04 -16.30
CA ASN A 263 -0.26 17.09 -15.77
C ASN A 263 -0.24 17.08 -14.24
N ILE A 264 -1.31 16.60 -13.62
CA ILE A 264 -1.35 16.39 -12.16
C ILE A 264 -0.28 15.39 -11.75
N MET A 265 0.57 15.75 -10.79
CA MET A 265 1.62 14.88 -10.27
C MET A 265 1.03 13.67 -9.54
N THR A 266 1.53 12.49 -9.83
CA THR A 266 1.13 11.23 -9.17
C THR A 266 2.11 10.82 -8.08
N ASP A 267 3.39 11.10 -8.29
CA ASP A 267 4.47 10.87 -7.33
C ASP A 267 5.38 12.10 -7.29
N PRO A 268 4.94 13.21 -6.64
CA PRO A 268 5.73 14.43 -6.60
C PRO A 268 7.05 14.22 -5.83
N VAL A 269 8.11 14.80 -6.36
CA VAL A 269 9.45 14.81 -5.78
C VAL A 269 9.99 16.23 -5.70
N VAL A 270 10.86 16.48 -4.73
CA VAL A 270 11.60 17.73 -4.54
C VAL A 270 13.03 17.52 -5.02
N LEU A 271 13.49 18.43 -5.87
CA LEU A 271 14.88 18.51 -6.31
C LEU A 271 15.71 19.35 -5.31
N PRO A 272 17.05 19.24 -5.29
CA PRO A 272 17.90 20.09 -4.45
C PRO A 272 17.72 21.59 -4.69
N SER A 273 17.27 21.97 -5.88
CA SER A 273 16.90 23.34 -6.24
C SER A 273 15.62 23.85 -5.56
N GLY A 274 14.87 22.98 -4.88
CA GLY A 274 13.56 23.27 -4.31
C GLY A 274 12.40 23.16 -5.31
N ALA A 275 12.69 22.88 -6.59
CA ALA A 275 11.68 22.64 -7.61
C ALA A 275 10.96 21.31 -7.38
N ARG A 276 9.70 21.25 -7.82
CA ARG A 276 8.84 20.06 -7.70
C ARG A 276 8.40 19.57 -9.06
N CYS A 277 8.47 18.26 -9.26
CA CYS A 277 8.00 17.58 -10.47
C CYS A 277 7.61 16.14 -10.14
N ASP A 278 7.01 15.42 -11.07
CA ASP A 278 6.69 14.00 -10.91
C ASP A 278 7.96 13.14 -11.05
N ARG A 279 8.06 12.05 -10.26
CA ARG A 279 9.20 11.12 -10.31
C ARG A 279 9.45 10.57 -11.72
N SER A 280 8.39 10.27 -12.47
CA SER A 280 8.52 9.77 -13.84
C SER A 280 9.09 10.82 -14.80
N THR A 281 8.76 12.09 -14.57
CA THR A 281 9.28 13.23 -15.34
C THR A 281 10.78 13.38 -15.15
N ILE A 282 11.25 13.45 -13.90
CA ILE A 282 12.68 13.64 -13.63
C ILE A 282 13.51 12.40 -13.97
N ALA A 283 12.98 11.18 -13.77
CA ALA A 283 13.69 9.95 -14.15
C ALA A 283 13.99 9.94 -15.66
N ARG A 284 12.98 10.25 -16.48
CA ARG A 284 13.13 10.36 -17.93
C ARG A 284 14.10 11.47 -18.35
N HIS A 285 14.15 12.59 -17.62
CA HIS A 285 15.13 13.63 -17.88
C HIS A 285 16.55 13.12 -17.61
N LEU A 286 16.78 12.50 -16.44
CA LEU A 286 18.10 12.01 -16.01
C LEU A 286 18.64 10.87 -16.88
N ASP A 287 17.77 10.10 -17.55
CA ASP A 287 18.18 9.10 -18.54
C ASP A 287 18.89 9.75 -19.74
N SER A 288 18.58 11.00 -20.08
CA SER A 288 19.16 11.73 -21.22
C SER A 288 20.14 12.82 -20.80
N HIS A 289 19.88 13.50 -19.67
CA HIS A 289 20.61 14.68 -19.20
C HIS A 289 20.78 14.59 -17.68
N ARG A 290 22.00 14.40 -17.19
CA ARG A 290 22.32 14.33 -15.75
C ARG A 290 22.35 15.69 -15.08
N THR A 291 21.29 16.46 -15.26
CA THR A 291 21.15 17.84 -14.79
C THR A 291 19.76 18.08 -14.22
N ASP A 292 19.62 19.10 -13.40
CA ASP A 292 18.34 19.62 -12.95
C ASP A 292 17.68 20.39 -14.12
N PRO A 293 16.44 20.05 -14.53
CA PRO A 293 15.79 20.66 -15.69
C PRO A 293 15.43 22.14 -15.51
N PHE A 294 15.47 22.68 -14.27
CA PHE A 294 15.12 24.07 -13.96
C PHE A 294 16.35 24.97 -13.79
N THR A 295 17.48 24.41 -13.35
CA THR A 295 18.71 25.18 -13.08
C THR A 295 19.88 24.82 -14.00
N GLY A 296 19.82 23.68 -14.68
CA GLY A 296 20.91 23.15 -15.52
C GLY A 296 22.11 22.62 -14.72
N LEU A 297 22.03 22.60 -13.39
CA LEU A 297 23.12 22.12 -12.53
C LEU A 297 23.16 20.58 -12.52
N PRO A 298 24.34 19.96 -12.32
CA PRO A 298 24.44 18.50 -12.21
C PRO A 298 23.52 17.94 -11.12
N LEU A 299 22.81 16.86 -11.46
CA LEU A 299 21.85 16.24 -10.56
C LEU A 299 21.92 14.71 -10.70
N ASP A 300 22.02 14.03 -9.57
CA ASP A 300 21.94 12.57 -9.48
C ASP A 300 20.63 12.09 -8.84
N GLN A 301 20.19 10.88 -9.22
CA GLN A 301 18.95 10.26 -8.74
C GLN A 301 18.87 10.15 -7.20
N SER A 302 20.01 10.00 -6.53
CA SER A 302 20.08 9.88 -5.07
C SER A 302 19.79 11.19 -4.33
N GLN A 303 19.82 12.33 -5.03
CA GLN A 303 19.56 13.65 -4.45
C GLN A 303 18.08 14.05 -4.55
N ILE A 304 17.25 13.23 -5.20
CA ILE A 304 15.83 13.46 -5.38
C ILE A 304 15.07 12.92 -4.17
N GLU A 305 14.39 13.80 -3.45
CA GLU A 305 13.61 13.44 -2.27
C GLU A 305 12.11 13.39 -2.61
N PRO A 306 11.33 12.39 -2.13
CA PRO A 306 9.89 12.37 -2.35
C PRO A 306 9.16 13.50 -1.59
N ASP A 307 8.25 14.22 -2.26
CA ASP A 307 7.37 15.20 -1.60
C ASP A 307 6.07 14.55 -1.13
N LEU A 308 6.15 13.85 -0.01
CA LEU A 308 5.02 13.07 0.50
C LEU A 308 3.89 13.97 1.01
N ALA A 309 4.19 15.18 1.49
CA ALA A 309 3.19 16.16 1.89
C ALA A 309 2.35 16.63 0.69
N LEU A 310 3.00 16.95 -0.43
CA LEU A 310 2.30 17.32 -1.65
C LEU A 310 1.53 16.14 -2.24
N LYS A 311 2.12 14.94 -2.25
CA LYS A 311 1.45 13.71 -2.71
C LYS A 311 0.12 13.48 -1.99
N LEU A 312 0.13 13.65 -0.68
CA LEU A 312 -1.04 13.52 0.19
C LEU A 312 -2.12 14.56 -0.14
N ARG A 313 -1.74 15.82 -0.33
CA ARG A 313 -2.67 16.91 -0.69
C ARG A 313 -3.31 16.66 -2.05
N ILE A 314 -2.52 16.21 -3.04
CA ILE A 314 -3.03 15.85 -4.36
C ILE A 314 -4.03 14.71 -4.25
N GLN A 315 -3.70 13.62 -3.54
CA GLN A 315 -4.61 12.48 -3.40
C GLN A 315 -5.93 12.87 -2.73
N SER A 316 -5.88 13.67 -1.65
CA SER A 316 -7.08 14.18 -0.98
C SER A 316 -7.94 15.02 -1.92
N TRP A 317 -7.32 15.90 -2.73
CA TRP A 317 -8.03 16.71 -3.70
C TRP A 317 -8.67 15.88 -4.81
N VAL A 318 -7.94 14.90 -5.35
CA VAL A 318 -8.43 13.99 -6.40
C VAL A 318 -9.62 13.18 -5.89
N ASP A 319 -9.51 12.59 -4.69
CA ASP A 319 -10.58 11.79 -4.07
C ASP A 319 -11.84 12.62 -3.79
N ASN A 320 -11.70 13.90 -3.47
CA ASN A 320 -12.83 14.81 -3.25
C ASN A 320 -13.46 15.26 -4.56
N SER A 321 -12.66 15.47 -5.61
CA SER A 321 -13.13 15.89 -6.92
C SER A 321 -13.91 14.80 -7.66
N TYR A 322 -13.60 13.52 -7.44
CA TYR A 322 -14.37 12.39 -7.98
C TYR A 322 -15.68 12.08 -7.24
N LYS A 323 -15.95 12.76 -6.13
CA LYS A 323 -17.19 12.59 -5.33
C LYS A 323 -18.26 13.67 -5.61
N LYS A 324 -17.95 14.65 -6.47
CA LYS A 324 -18.95 15.57 -7.05
C LYS A 324 -19.66 14.89 -8.21
#